data_AF-D9PJR4-F1
#
_entry.id   AF-D9PJR4-F1
#
_cell.length_a   1.000
_cell.length_b   1.000
_cell.length_c   1.000
_cell.angle_alpha   90.00
_cell.angle_beta   90.00
_cell.angle_gamma   90.00
#
_symmetry.space_group_name_H-M   'P 1'
#
loop_
_entity.id
_entity.type
_entity.pdbx_description
1 polymer ?
#
loop_
_entity_poly.entity_id
_entity_poly.type
_entity_poly.pdbx_seq_one_letter_code
_entity_poly.pdbx_strand_id
1 'polypeptide(L)'
;MTVIARPVPAEPPLITRLVDKEGALRLDDATFDAFAAAPGEAVLFFTEDPMRFREVTDLAVILPEIRAAATRSFRMGVLPPPLANARAATYGVRRW
;
A
#
# COMPACT_ATOMS: atom_id res chain seq x y z
N MET A 1 4.85 9.87 31.96
CA MET A 1 3.96 10.21 30.83
C MET A 1 3.66 8.92 30.09
N THR A 2 2.47 8.36 30.24
CA THR A 2 2.07 7.13 29.55
C THR A 2 1.68 7.49 28.12
N VAL A 3 2.47 7.04 27.14
CA VAL A 3 2.07 7.14 25.73
C VAL A 3 0.92 6.16 25.52
N ILE A 4 -0.29 6.68 25.35
CA ILE A 4 -1.43 5.87 24.94
C ILE A 4 -1.17 5.47 23.49
N ALA A 5 -0.89 4.19 23.26
CA ALA A 5 -0.71 3.67 21.90
C ALA A 5 -2.02 3.89 21.13
N ARG A 6 -1.96 4.62 20.02
CA ARG A 6 -3.12 4.83 19.15
C ARG A 6 -3.53 3.48 18.55
N PRO A 7 -4.82 3.10 18.60
CA PRO A 7 -5.28 1.88 17.96
C PRO A 7 -5.00 1.93 16.46
N VAL A 8 -4.65 0.78 15.88
CA VAL A 8 -4.44 0.65 14.44
C VAL A 8 -5.77 0.96 13.75
N PRO A 9 -5.81 1.92 12.80
CA PRO A 9 -7.04 2.25 12.10
C PRO A 9 -7.53 1.03 11.30
N ALA A 10 -8.85 0.86 11.24
CA ALA A 10 -9.46 -0.17 10.42
C ALA A 10 -9.10 0.06 8.95
N GLU A 11 -8.87 -1.02 8.20
CA GLU A 11 -8.55 -0.91 6.79
C GLU A 11 -9.73 -0.33 5.99
N PRO A 12 -9.49 0.65 5.09
CA PRO A 12 -10.54 1.18 4.24
C PRO A 12 -11.11 0.11 3.29
N PRO A 13 -12.44 0.06 3.06
CA PRO A 13 -13.05 -0.91 2.14
C PRO A 13 -12.49 -0.89 0.70
N LEU A 14 -12.01 0.27 0.24
CA LEU A 14 -11.40 0.40 -1.09
C LEU A 14 -10.04 -0.30 -1.19
N ILE A 15 -9.29 -0.38 -0.09
CA ILE A 15 -8.05 -1.18 -0.04
C ILE A 15 -8.40 -2.67 -0.08
N THR A 16 -9.42 -3.10 0.67
CA THR A 16 -9.92 -4.47 0.63
C THR A 16 -10.35 -4.86 -0.79
N ARG A 17 -11.08 -3.99 -1.49
CA ARG A 17 -11.45 -4.21 -2.90
C ARG A 17 -10.23 -4.33 -3.83
N LEU A 18 -9.24 -3.45 -3.68
CA LEU A 18 -8.01 -3.48 -4.49
C LEU A 18 -7.28 -4.85 -4.37
N VAL A 19 -7.29 -5.44 -3.17
CA VAL A 19 -6.74 -6.78 -2.95
C VAL A 19 -7.65 -7.86 -3.54
N ASP A 20 -8.92 -7.89 -3.11
CA ASP A 20 -9.81 -9.03 -3.38
C ASP A 20 -10.33 -9.10 -4.82
N LYS A 21 -10.42 -7.95 -5.50
CA LYS A 21 -11.01 -7.85 -6.86
C LYS A 21 -9.99 -7.51 -7.93
N GLU A 22 -9.04 -6.64 -7.62
CA GLU A 22 -8.08 -6.14 -8.60
C GLU A 22 -6.74 -6.90 -8.55
N GLY A 23 -6.58 -7.82 -7.60
CA GLY A 23 -5.44 -8.73 -7.52
C GLY A 23 -4.17 -8.09 -6.97
N ALA A 24 -4.29 -7.01 -6.18
CA ALA A 24 -3.17 -6.55 -5.38
C ALA A 24 -2.86 -7.54 -4.25
N LEU A 25 -1.60 -7.60 -3.82
CA LEU A 25 -1.18 -8.42 -2.68
C LEU A 25 -1.04 -7.53 -1.45
N ARG A 26 -1.71 -7.91 -0.36
CA ARG A 26 -1.45 -7.31 0.96
C ARG A 26 -0.12 -7.86 1.47
N LEU A 27 0.86 -6.99 1.65
CA LEU A 27 2.19 -7.35 2.09
C LEU A 27 2.33 -7.23 3.60
N ASP A 28 3.19 -8.09 4.15
CA ASP A 28 3.66 -8.08 5.52
C ASP A 28 5.19 -8.22 5.55
N ASP A 29 5.78 -8.23 6.74
CA ASP A 29 7.23 -8.36 6.89
C ASP A 29 7.80 -9.66 6.28
N ALA A 30 7.01 -10.74 6.22
CA ALA A 30 7.45 -12.03 5.68
C ALA A 30 7.39 -12.09 4.15
N THR A 31 6.46 -11.35 3.55
CA THR A 31 6.18 -11.41 2.10
C THR A 31 6.78 -10.24 1.33
N PHE A 32 7.11 -9.13 2.00
CA PHE A 32 7.60 -7.91 1.37
C PHE A 32 8.87 -8.13 0.54
N ASP A 33 9.92 -8.70 1.13
CA ASP A 33 11.22 -8.82 0.47
C ASP A 33 11.13 -9.73 -0.77
N ALA A 34 10.37 -10.82 -0.68
CA ALA A 34 10.13 -11.72 -1.81
C ALA A 34 9.34 -11.02 -2.93
N PHE A 35 8.31 -10.23 -2.59
CA PHE A 35 7.54 -9.47 -3.57
C PHE A 35 8.40 -8.40 -4.27
N ALA A 36 9.22 -7.68 -3.51
CA ALA A 36 10.08 -6.61 -4.01
C ALA A 36 11.23 -7.13 -4.89
N ALA A 37 11.78 -8.30 -4.55
CA ALA A 37 12.86 -8.93 -5.31
C ALA A 37 12.40 -9.70 -6.55
N ALA A 38 11.10 -10.03 -6.65
CA ALA A 38 10.57 -10.76 -7.80
C ALA A 38 10.74 -9.96 -9.11
N PRO A 39 11.06 -10.62 -10.23
CA PRO A 39 11.33 -9.95 -11.50
C PRO A 39 10.10 -9.22 -12.05
N GLY A 40 10.36 -8.27 -12.95
CA GLY A 40 9.33 -7.46 -13.60
C GLY A 40 8.96 -6.20 -12.82
N GLU A 41 8.01 -5.44 -13.38
CA GLU A 41 7.59 -4.16 -12.81
C GLU A 41 6.64 -4.37 -11.62
N ALA A 42 6.78 -3.56 -10.58
CA ALA A 42 5.91 -3.58 -9.43
C ALA A 42 5.66 -2.18 -8.88
N VAL A 43 4.46 -1.95 -8.36
CA VAL A 43 4.11 -0.76 -7.58
C VAL A 43 3.90 -1.17 -6.13
N LEU A 44 4.59 -0.47 -5.24
CA LEU A 44 4.40 -0.56 -3.79
C LEU A 44 3.52 0.61 -3.36
N PHE A 45 2.29 0.31 -2.95
CA PHE A 45 1.34 1.28 -2.46
C PHE A 45 1.42 1.39 -0.94
N PHE A 46 2.03 2.47 -0.48
CA PHE A 46 2.16 2.79 0.93
C PHE A 46 0.86 3.39 1.44
N THR A 47 0.20 2.71 2.39
CA THR A 47 -1.06 3.18 2.97
C THR A 47 -0.84 3.87 4.31
N GLU A 48 -1.75 4.77 4.65
CA GLU A 48 -1.81 5.47 5.93
C GLU A 48 -3.24 5.55 6.44
N ASP A 49 -3.41 6.14 7.63
CA ASP A 49 -4.71 6.40 8.24
C ASP A 49 -5.61 7.26 7.32
N PRO A 50 -6.71 6.71 6.78
CA PRO A 50 -7.59 7.41 5.83
C PRO A 50 -8.30 8.63 6.46
N MET A 51 -8.37 8.70 7.80
CA MET A 51 -8.94 9.86 8.50
C MET A 51 -7.97 11.04 8.53
N ARG A 52 -6.66 10.79 8.34
CA ARG A 52 -5.62 11.83 8.21
C ARG A 52 -5.36 12.19 6.75
N PHE A 53 -5.32 11.19 5.87
CA PHE A 53 -4.99 11.34 4.46
C PHE A 53 -6.10 10.67 3.62
N ARG A 54 -7.04 11.48 3.14
CA ARG A 54 -8.20 10.96 2.38
C ARG A 54 -7.78 10.43 1.01
N GLU A 55 -6.65 10.92 0.51
CA GLU A 55 -6.05 10.59 -0.77
C GLU A 55 -5.63 9.10 -0.85
N VAL A 56 -5.41 8.45 0.31
CA VAL A 56 -5.14 7.01 0.37
C VAL A 56 -6.26 6.20 -0.30
N THR A 57 -7.51 6.60 -0.13
CA THR A 57 -8.62 5.90 -0.79
C THR A 57 -8.71 6.17 -2.29
N ASP A 58 -8.22 7.32 -2.76
CA ASP A 58 -8.26 7.68 -4.17
C ASP A 58 -7.27 6.84 -4.98
N LEU A 59 -6.05 6.66 -4.46
CA LEU A 59 -5.04 5.81 -5.09
C LEU A 59 -5.49 4.35 -5.18
N ALA A 60 -6.30 3.87 -4.23
CA ALA A 60 -6.87 2.53 -4.29
C ALA A 60 -7.81 2.32 -5.50
N VAL A 61 -8.43 3.40 -5.99
CA VAL A 61 -9.30 3.40 -7.17
C VAL A 61 -8.50 3.69 -8.43
N ILE A 62 -7.53 4.59 -8.37
CA ILE A 62 -6.74 5.03 -9.54
C ILE A 62 -5.72 3.96 -9.97
N LEU A 63 -5.13 3.21 -9.04
CA LEU A 63 -4.04 2.28 -9.35
C LEU A 63 -4.43 1.16 -10.34
N PRO A 64 -5.62 0.52 -10.23
CA PRO A 64 -6.11 -0.40 -11.25
C PRO A 64 -6.25 0.23 -12.64
N GLU A 65 -6.70 1.48 -12.71
CA GLU A 65 -6.85 2.23 -13.97
C GLU A 65 -5.49 2.53 -14.61
N ILE A 66 -4.50 2.91 -13.79
CA ILE A 66 -3.11 3.07 -14.25
C ILE A 66 -2.60 1.75 -14.83
N ARG A 67 -2.86 0.62 -14.15
CA ARG A 67 -2.46 -0.71 -14.64
C ARG A 67 -3.13 -1.06 -15.97
N ALA A 68 -4.41 -0.73 -16.12
CA ALA A 68 -5.15 -0.97 -17.36
C ALA A 68 -4.65 -0.11 -18.53
N ALA A 69 -4.21 1.11 -18.27
CA ALA A 69 -3.66 2.02 -19.28
C ALA A 69 -2.17 1.81 -19.57
N ALA A 70 -1.43 1.13 -18.68
CA ALA A 70 0.00 0.94 -18.81
C ALA A 70 0.35 -0.02 -19.97
N THR A 71 1.39 0.34 -20.74
CA THR A 71 1.91 -0.53 -21.82
C THR A 71 2.60 -1.79 -21.27
N ARG A 72 3.14 -1.71 -20.05
CA ARG A 72 3.76 -2.84 -19.34
C ARG A 72 2.90 -3.19 -18.14
N SER A 73 2.58 -4.48 -18.03
CA SER A 73 1.92 -5.00 -16.82
C SER A 73 2.86 -4.89 -15.62
N PHE A 74 2.29 -4.62 -14.46
CA PHE A 74 3.00 -4.58 -13.19
C PHE A 74 2.19 -5.23 -12.08
N ARG A 75 2.90 -5.73 -11.07
CA ARG A 75 2.30 -6.27 -9.84
C ARG A 75 1.99 -5.13 -8.86
N MET A 76 0.95 -5.29 -8.05
CA MET A 76 0.57 -4.29 -7.05
C MET A 76 0.72 -4.89 -5.65
N GLY A 77 1.51 -4.24 -4.79
CA GLY A 77 1.68 -4.60 -3.40
C GLY A 77 1.15 -3.49 -2.50
N VAL A 78 0.24 -3.81 -1.58
CA VAL A 78 -0.29 -2.86 -0.58
C VAL A 78 0.47 -3.05 0.72
N LEU A 79 1.06 -1.98 1.24
CA LEU A 79 1.74 -1.98 2.54
C LEU A 79 0.79 -1.38 3.59
N PRO A 80 0.35 -2.15 4.59
CA PRO A 80 -0.37 -1.62 5.74
C PRO A 80 0.48 -0.62 6.52
N PRO A 81 -0.11 0.30 7.31
CA PRO A 81 0.62 1.40 7.94
C PRO A 81 1.87 1.00 8.75
N PRO A 82 1.90 -0.11 9.53
CA PRO A 82 3.13 -0.51 10.23
C PRO A 82 4.29 -0.80 9.28
N LEU A 83 4.05 -1.60 8.22
CA LEU A 83 5.06 -1.93 7.22
C LEU A 83 5.42 -0.71 6.36
N ALA A 84 4.42 0.08 5.99
CA ALA A 84 4.60 1.28 5.18
C ALA A 84 5.53 2.27 5.89
N ASN A 85 5.31 2.54 7.18
CA ASN A 85 6.18 3.39 8.00
C ASN A 85 7.60 2.83 8.13
N ALA A 86 7.74 1.50 8.30
CA ALA A 86 9.05 0.87 8.39
C ALA A 86 9.87 0.94 7.09
N ARG A 87 9.21 0.98 5.93
CA ARG A 87 9.86 0.95 4.61
C ARG A 87 9.92 2.31 3.90
N ALA A 88 9.08 3.28 4.27
CA ALA A 88 8.90 4.55 3.56
C ALA A 88 10.22 5.30 3.28
N ALA A 89 11.09 5.41 4.28
CA ALA A 89 12.37 6.10 4.16
C ALA A 89 13.29 5.48 3.09
N THR A 90 13.31 4.15 2.99
CA THR A 90 14.11 3.41 1.98
C THR A 90 13.69 3.76 0.56
N TYR A 91 12.39 4.03 0.34
CA TYR A 91 11.83 4.40 -0.96
C TYR A 91 11.67 5.92 -1.16
N GLY A 92 12.25 6.73 -0.26
CA GLY A 92 12.19 8.18 -0.36
C GLY A 92 10.83 8.81 -0.05
N VAL A 93 9.86 8.04 0.46
CA VAL A 93 8.56 8.55 0.90
C VAL A 93 8.77 9.28 2.23
N ARG A 94 8.65 10.61 2.19
CA ARG A 94 8.86 11.51 3.35
C ARG A 94 7.62 12.32 3.73
N ARG A 95 6.59 12.25 2.91
CA ARG A 95 5.32 12.95 3.06
C ARG A 95 4.21 11.99 2.64
N TRP A 96 3.07 12.16 3.30
CA TRP A 96 1.84 11.44 3.07
C TRP A 96 0.81 12.42 2.53
#